data_AF-A0AAU5BH50-F1
#
_entry.id   AF-A0AAU5BH50-F1
#
_cell.length_a   1.000
_cell.length_b   1.000
_cell.length_c   1.000
_cell.angle_alpha   90.00
_cell.angle_beta   90.00
_cell.angle_gamma   90.00
#
_symmetry.space_group_name_H-M   'P 1'
#
loop_
_entity.id
_entity.type
_entity.pdbx_description
1 polymer ?
#
loop_
_entity_poly.entity_id
_entity_poly.type
_entity_poly.pdbx_seq_one_letter_code
_entity_poly.pdbx_strand_id
1 'polypeptide(L)'
;MTGIGPTIGNPRPGPGLRVRFDGSTSLVSADWACACGAPSEDAIGPDAVQQLVVRAERHRRDACTNEDVRTAAALRDHRRKNPSKRRK
;
A
#
# COMPACT_ATOMS: atom_id res chain seq x y z
N MET A 1 -11.97 -3.15 15.07
CA MET A 1 -12.88 -2.22 14.38
C MET A 1 -12.58 -2.30 12.89
N THR A 2 -13.46 -2.96 12.15
CA THR A 2 -13.43 -3.07 10.68
C THR A 2 -13.63 -1.70 10.06
N GLY A 3 -12.61 -1.21 9.35
CA GLY A 3 -12.60 0.10 8.68
C GLY A 3 -13.86 0.32 7.83
N ILE A 4 -14.51 1.46 8.07
CA ILE A 4 -15.73 1.89 7.39
C ILE A 4 -15.29 2.79 6.24
N GLY A 5 -14.92 2.17 5.12
CA GLY A 5 -14.56 2.86 3.88
C GLY A 5 -14.63 1.86 2.72
N PRO A 6 -15.04 2.28 1.50
CA PRO A 6 -15.34 1.35 0.43
C PRO A 6 -14.05 0.64 0.04
N THR A 7 -13.95 -0.63 0.43
CA THR A 7 -12.96 -1.58 -0.04
C THR A 7 -12.89 -1.45 -1.56
N ILE A 8 -11.83 -0.85 -2.11
CA ILE A 8 -11.75 -0.51 -3.53
C ILE A 8 -11.97 -1.82 -4.33
N GLY A 9 -13.21 -2.03 -4.80
CA GLY A 9 -13.65 -3.15 -5.62
C GLY A 9 -13.95 -4.52 -4.97
N ASN A 10 -13.68 -4.80 -3.67
CA ASN A 10 -13.92 -6.15 -3.11
C ASN A 10 -14.11 -6.18 -1.57
N PRO A 11 -15.19 -6.75 -1.01
CA PRO A 11 -15.43 -6.82 0.45
C PRO A 11 -14.34 -7.59 1.23
N ARG A 12 -13.53 -8.41 0.57
CA ARG A 12 -12.32 -9.04 1.16
C ARG A 12 -11.11 -8.68 0.32
N PRO A 13 -10.58 -7.47 0.51
CA PRO A 13 -9.41 -7.03 -0.23
C PRO A 13 -8.21 -7.95 0.09
N GLY A 14 -7.68 -8.64 -0.92
CA GLY A 14 -6.44 -9.42 -0.77
C GLY A 14 -5.25 -8.53 -0.34
N PRO A 15 -4.14 -9.13 0.13
CA PRO A 15 -3.01 -8.38 0.66
C PRO A 15 -2.45 -7.42 -0.39
N GLY A 16 -2.23 -6.16 -0.01
CA GLY A 16 -1.88 -5.12 -0.97
C GLY A 16 -2.06 -3.71 -0.42
N LEU A 17 -1.51 -2.73 -1.14
CA LEU A 17 -1.81 -1.32 -0.97
C LEU A 17 -2.51 -0.90 -2.25
N ARG A 18 -3.73 -0.39 -2.15
CA ARG A 18 -4.51 0.09 -3.28
C ARG A 18 -4.83 1.56 -3.04
N VAL A 19 -4.58 2.38 -4.04
CA VAL A 19 -4.84 3.82 -4.02
C VAL A 19 -5.71 4.12 -5.23
N ARG A 20 -6.84 4.78 -4.99
CA ARG A 20 -7.78 5.20 -6.04
C ARG A 20 -7.72 6.72 -6.17
N PHE A 21 -7.54 7.14 -7.41
CA PHE A 21 -7.51 8.54 -7.82
C PHE A 21 -8.24 8.62 -9.16
N ASP A 22 -9.53 8.96 -9.12
CA ASP A 22 -10.43 8.92 -10.28
C ASP A 22 -10.41 10.23 -11.10
N GLY A 23 -9.83 11.30 -10.56
CA GLY A 23 -9.77 12.61 -11.20
C GLY A 23 -9.42 13.74 -10.23
N SER A 24 -9.18 14.94 -10.76
CA SER A 24 -8.75 16.13 -10.00
C SER A 24 -9.76 16.61 -8.95
N THR A 25 -11.05 16.28 -9.11
CA THR A 25 -12.13 16.60 -8.17
C THR A 25 -12.53 15.43 -7.29
N SER A 26 -11.97 14.24 -7.52
CA SER A 26 -12.31 13.04 -6.77
C SER A 26 -11.57 13.00 -5.42
N LEU A 27 -12.27 12.53 -4.38
CA LEU A 27 -11.64 12.26 -3.10
C LEU A 27 -10.70 11.06 -3.25
N VAL A 28 -9.40 11.29 -3.01
CA VAL A 28 -8.40 10.23 -3.00
C VAL A 28 -8.74 9.26 -1.87
N SER A 29 -8.73 7.97 -2.16
CA SER A 29 -8.92 6.94 -1.15
C SER A 29 -7.88 5.85 -1.29
N ALA A 30 -7.57 5.19 -0.18
CA ALA A 30 -6.64 4.08 -0.18
C ALA A 30 -7.02 3.04 0.87
N ASP A 31 -6.69 1.79 0.56
CA ASP A 31 -6.81 0.66 1.47
C ASP A 31 -5.53 -0.16 1.50
N TRP A 32 -5.22 -0.67 2.68
CA TRP A 32 -4.04 -1.49 2.93
C TRP A 32 -4.38 -2.71 3.76
N ALA A 33 -3.86 -3.85 3.32
CA ALA A 33 -3.84 -5.10 4.08
C ALA A 33 -2.50 -5.81 3.87
N CYS A 34 -2.03 -6.52 4.89
CA CYS A 34 -0.81 -7.31 4.81
C CYS A 34 -1.08 -8.80 5.03
N ALA A 35 -0.34 -9.65 4.32
CA ALA A 35 -0.43 -11.10 4.45
C ALA A 35 0.08 -11.62 5.82
N CYS A 36 0.77 -10.79 6.61
CA CYS A 36 1.19 -11.14 7.97
C CYS A 36 0.05 -11.06 9.01
N GLY A 37 -1.16 -10.63 8.62
CA GLY A 37 -2.29 -10.46 9.53
C GLY A 37 -2.27 -9.13 10.30
N ALA A 38 -1.44 -8.17 9.90
CA ALA A 38 -1.52 -6.81 10.44
C ALA A 38 -2.93 -6.21 10.21
N PRO A 39 -3.42 -5.35 11.12
CA PRO A 39 -4.73 -4.73 10.98
C PRO A 39 -4.86 -4.03 9.62
N SER A 40 -5.96 -4.29 8.92
CA SER A 40 -6.27 -3.56 7.69
C SER A 40 -6.57 -2.11 8.03
N GLU A 41 -6.08 -1.21 7.18
CA GLU A 41 -6.23 0.23 7.33
C GLU A 41 -6.78 0.84 6.04
N ASP A 42 -7.63 1.84 6.20
CA ASP A 42 -8.21 2.64 5.13
C ASP A 42 -8.02 4.13 5.39
N ALA A 43 -7.95 4.91 4.32
CA ALA A 43 -7.77 6.36 4.39
C ALA A 43 -8.51 7.06 3.26
N ILE A 44 -9.09 8.22 3.56
CA ILE A 44 -9.77 9.10 2.61
C ILE A 44 -9.18 10.51 2.75
N GLY A 45 -8.89 11.14 1.62
CA GLY A 45 -8.24 12.45 1.54
C GLY A 45 -6.73 12.35 1.27
N PRO A 46 -6.15 13.35 0.59
CA PRO A 46 -4.77 13.28 0.09
C PRO A 46 -3.74 13.04 1.19
N ASP A 47 -3.82 13.80 2.30
CA ASP A 47 -2.85 13.69 3.40
C ASP A 47 -2.97 12.34 4.12
N ALA A 48 -4.19 11.89 4.39
CA ALA A 48 -4.44 10.62 5.08
C ALA A 48 -3.95 9.43 4.22
N VAL A 49 -4.20 9.49 2.91
CA VAL A 49 -3.71 8.49 1.95
C VAL A 49 -2.18 8.48 1.91
N GLN A 50 -1.54 9.66 1.87
CA GLN A 50 -0.09 9.74 1.89
C GLN A 50 0.49 9.11 3.17
N GLN A 51 -0.08 9.41 4.33
CA GLN A 51 0.35 8.83 5.61
C GLN A 51 0.13 7.31 5.64
N LEU A 52 -0.98 6.81 5.08
CA LEU A 52 -1.23 5.38 4.97
C LEU A 52 -0.16 4.69 4.10
N VAL A 53 0.19 5.28 2.96
CA VAL A 53 1.22 4.72 2.06
C VAL A 53 2.57 4.63 2.78
N VAL A 54 2.97 5.68 3.50
CA VAL A 54 4.24 5.69 4.25
C VAL A 54 4.24 4.62 5.34
N ARG A 55 3.14 4.49 6.11
CA ARG A 55 3.02 3.47 7.15
C ARG A 55 3.03 2.05 6.57
N ALA A 56 2.33 1.83 5.48
CA ALA A 56 2.30 0.57 4.75
C ALA A 56 3.69 0.16 4.23
N GLU A 57 4.45 1.11 3.67
CA GLU A 57 5.82 0.85 3.20
C GLU A 57 6.76 0.54 4.37
N ARG A 58 6.73 1.33 5.45
CA ARG A 58 7.51 1.08 6.67
C ARG A 58 7.20 -0.28 7.28
N HIS A 59 5.91 -0.65 7.38
CA HIS A 59 5.52 -1.95 7.89
C HIS A 59 6.14 -3.09 7.07
N ARG A 60 6.02 -3.05 5.74
CA ARG A 60 6.56 -4.10 4.85
C ARG A 60 8.07 -4.23 4.92
N ARG A 61 8.78 -3.14 5.20
CA ARG A 61 10.24 -3.10 5.25
C ARG A 61 10.78 -3.52 6.62
N ASP A 62 10.24 -2.95 7.69
CA ASP A 62 10.89 -2.96 9.00
C ASP A 62 10.16 -3.85 10.02
N ALA A 63 8.83 -3.99 9.92
CA ALA A 63 8.02 -4.62 10.96
C ALA A 63 7.36 -5.95 10.55
N CYS A 64 7.23 -6.23 9.25
CA CYS A 64 6.51 -7.40 8.76
C CYS A 64 7.27 -8.69 9.10
N THR A 65 6.58 -9.63 9.75
CA THR A 65 7.14 -10.95 10.10
C THR A 65 7.12 -11.93 8.92
N ASN A 66 6.37 -11.63 7.86
CA ASN A 66 6.27 -12.47 6.67
C ASN A 66 7.47 -12.22 5.74
N GLU A 67 8.28 -13.25 5.53
CA GLU A 67 9.52 -13.18 4.75
C GLU A 67 9.28 -12.87 3.27
N ASP A 68 8.19 -13.37 2.67
CA ASP A 68 7.85 -13.09 1.27
C ASP A 68 7.53 -11.60 1.07
N VAL A 69 6.80 -11.01 2.02
CA VAL A 69 6.45 -9.59 1.99
C VAL A 69 7.71 -8.72 2.11
N ARG A 70 8.61 -9.07 3.03
CA ARG A 70 9.90 -8.39 3.21
C ARG A 70 10.79 -8.51 1.97
N THR A 71 10.89 -9.70 1.40
CA THR A 71 11.68 -9.96 0.19
C THR A 71 11.15 -9.16 -0.99
N ALA A 72 9.83 -9.15 -1.19
CA ALA A 72 9.19 -8.33 -2.21
C ALA A 72 9.42 -6.83 -1.98
N ALA A 73 9.42 -6.36 -0.72
CA ALA A 73 9.73 -4.97 -0.39
C ALA A 73 11.20 -4.62 -0.69
N ALA A 74 12.14 -5.50 -0.34
CA ALA A 74 13.56 -5.34 -0.63
C ALA A 74 13.85 -5.30 -2.14
N LEU A 75 13.22 -6.18 -2.93
CA LEU A 75 13.34 -6.17 -4.39
C LEU A 75 12.83 -4.87 -5.03
N ARG A 76 11.74 -4.29 -4.51
CA ARG A 76 11.24 -2.99 -4.97
C ARG A 76 12.22 -1.86 -4.64
N ASP A 77 12.76 -1.83 -3.42
CA ASP A 77 13.77 -0.84 -3.00
C ASP A 77 15.03 -0.94 -3.87
N HIS A 78 15.51 -2.17 -4.11
CA HIS A 78 16.64 -2.42 -5.02
C HIS A 78 16.37 -1.88 -6.43
N ARG A 79 15.17 -2.11 -6.98
CA ARG A 79 14.79 -1.60 -8.30
C ARG A 79 14.70 -0.08 -8.35
N ARG A 80 14.26 0.57 -7.27
CA ARG A 80 14.24 2.05 -7.17
C ARG A 80 15.67 2.62 -7.18
N LYS A 81 16.60 1.95 -6.51
CA LYS A 81 18.03 2.36 -6.45
C LYS A 81 18.84 1.98 -7.68
N ASN A 82 18.43 0.94 -8.40
CA ASN A 82 19.07 0.45 -9.62
C ASN A 82 18.08 0.52 -10.79
N PRO A 83 17.70 1.73 -11.23
CA PRO A 83 16.84 1.88 -12.39
C PRO A 83 17.54 1.25 -13.60
N SER A 84 16.83 0.37 -14.33
CA SER A 84 17.37 -0.15 -15.58
C SER A 84 17.56 1.04 -16.53
N LYS A 85 18.75 1.14 -17.14
CA LYS A 85 19.00 2.12 -18.21
C LYS A 85 18.02 1.79 -19.32
N ARG A 86 16.96 2.59 -19.44
CA ARG A 86 15.97 2.46 -20.52
C ARG A 86 16.74 2.60 -21.83
N ARG A 87 16.83 1.52 -22.61
CA ARG A 87 17.40 1.56 -23.96
C ARG A 87 16.50 2.54 -24.75
N LYS A 88 17.10 3.62 -25.23
CA LYS A 88 16.45 4.68 -26.00
C LYS A 88 16.04 4.16 -27.37
#